data_AF-A0A223AT89-F1
#
_entry.id   AF-A0A223AT89-F1
#
_cell.length_a   1.000
_cell.length_b   1.000
_cell.length_c   1.000
_cell.angle_alpha   90.00
_cell.angle_beta   90.00
_cell.angle_gamma   90.00
#
_symmetry.space_group_name_H-M   'P 1'
#
loop_
_entity.id
_entity.type
_entity.pdbx_description
1 polymer ?
#
loop_
_entity_poly.entity_id
_entity_poly.type
_entity_poly.pdbx_seq_one_letter_code
_entity_poly.pdbx_strand_id
1 'polypeptide(L)'
;MTDNNMSGNGDGRRNHASKKENSWLVALIAVLVLMLTVGVVFTTLAYMGGARLGSSSGLSFGGGSVAVLDVTGEIGDVSARATYNHNWTMHTINDLIHDSSNKGIAIRVNSPGGSVYTSDELYEQLMKYKNKTKRPIYFYFKDQAASGGYYIAMAGDKIYANRNTWTGSIGVKTGTIYDIRGLLDKLGIKTNAITSGRNKAMGST
;
A
#
# COMPACT_ATOMS: atom_id res chain seq x y z
N MET A 1 -20.50 -81.96 -59.24
CA MET A 1 -21.62 -81.29 -58.58
C MET A 1 -21.15 -79.89 -58.22
N THR A 2 -21.54 -78.95 -59.11
CA THR A 2 -21.79 -77.50 -58.95
C THR A 2 -20.87 -76.66 -58.05
N ASP A 3 -20.36 -75.51 -58.45
CA ASP A 3 -20.30 -74.78 -59.72
C ASP A 3 -19.19 -73.75 -59.48
N ASN A 4 -18.22 -73.68 -60.39
CA ASN A 4 -17.20 -72.65 -60.37
C ASN A 4 -17.23 -71.90 -61.69
N ASN A 5 -17.19 -70.57 -61.55
CA ASN A 5 -16.54 -69.60 -62.43
C ASN A 5 -17.44 -68.69 -63.31
N MET A 6 -17.20 -67.39 -63.08
CA MET A 6 -17.27 -66.24 -63.99
C MET A 6 -18.64 -65.70 -64.42
N SER A 7 -19.02 -64.59 -63.77
CA SER A 7 -19.54 -63.35 -64.38
C SER A 7 -19.54 -62.29 -63.25
N GLY A 8 -19.00 -61.09 -63.34
CA GLY A 8 -18.92 -60.18 -64.47
C GLY A 8 -19.64 -58.88 -64.10
N ASN A 9 -18.87 -57.89 -63.64
CA ASN A 9 -19.09 -56.44 -63.74
C ASN A 9 -20.19 -55.76 -62.89
N GLY A 10 -19.83 -54.65 -62.22
CA GLY A 10 -20.80 -53.77 -61.54
C GLY A 10 -20.20 -52.84 -60.48
N ASP A 11 -19.36 -51.90 -60.94
CA ASP A 11 -18.73 -50.81 -60.19
C ASP A 11 -19.72 -49.96 -59.37
N GLY A 12 -19.33 -49.60 -58.15
CA GLY A 12 -20.18 -48.93 -57.16
C GLY A 12 -19.37 -48.21 -56.08
N ARG A 13 -18.42 -47.37 -56.53
CA ARG A 13 -17.65 -46.44 -55.70
C ARG A 13 -18.53 -45.68 -54.69
N ARG A 14 -18.32 -45.90 -53.40
CA ARG A 14 -18.67 -44.97 -52.33
C ARG A 14 -17.39 -44.43 -51.69
N ASN A 15 -17.04 -43.21 -52.08
CA ASN A 15 -15.95 -42.43 -51.50
C ASN A 15 -16.31 -42.03 -50.06
N HIS A 16 -15.57 -42.55 -49.07
CA HIS A 16 -15.41 -41.88 -47.79
C HIS A 16 -14.28 -40.85 -47.95
N ALA A 17 -14.63 -39.59 -48.22
CA ALA A 17 -13.69 -38.48 -48.15
C ALA A 17 -13.31 -38.25 -46.68
N SER A 18 -12.04 -38.46 -46.31
CA SER A 18 -11.55 -38.05 -44.99
C SER A 18 -11.41 -36.52 -44.98
N LYS A 19 -12.15 -35.88 -44.08
CA LYS A 19 -12.09 -34.43 -43.84
C LYS A 19 -10.75 -34.13 -43.18
N LYS A 20 -9.74 -33.74 -43.97
CA LYS A 20 -8.44 -33.27 -43.47
C LYS A 20 -8.63 -31.87 -42.90
N GLU A 21 -9.29 -31.78 -41.73
CA GLU A 21 -9.55 -30.51 -41.05
C GLU A 21 -8.23 -29.94 -40.52
N ASN A 22 -7.70 -28.93 -41.21
CA ASN A 22 -6.93 -27.77 -40.74
C ASN A 22 -6.18 -27.90 -39.40
N SER A 23 -5.52 -29.03 -39.14
CA SER A 23 -4.92 -29.32 -37.82
C SER A 23 -3.76 -28.37 -37.52
N TRP A 24 -3.12 -27.83 -38.56
CA TRP A 24 -2.08 -26.83 -38.48
C TRP A 24 -2.60 -25.44 -38.03
N LEU A 25 -3.83 -25.08 -38.42
CA LEU A 25 -4.51 -23.86 -37.97
C LEU A 25 -4.91 -23.97 -36.49
N VAL A 26 -5.40 -25.14 -36.07
CA VAL A 26 -5.71 -25.41 -34.65
C VAL A 26 -4.43 -25.35 -33.80
N ALA A 27 -3.32 -25.90 -34.29
CA ALA A 27 -2.03 -25.81 -33.63
C ALA A 27 -1.51 -24.37 -33.52
N LEU A 28 -1.65 -23.56 -34.57
CA LEU A 28 -1.27 -22.13 -34.54
C LEU A 28 -2.09 -21.32 -33.54
N ILE A 29 -3.40 -21.55 -33.50
CA ILE A 29 -4.30 -20.89 -32.55
C ILE A 29 -3.95 -21.31 -31.11
N ALA A 30 -3.66 -22.59 -30.88
CA ALA A 30 -3.26 -23.08 -29.56
C ALA A 30 -1.95 -22.44 -29.07
N VAL A 31 -0.96 -22.26 -29.97
CA VAL A 31 0.31 -21.58 -29.64
C VAL A 31 0.10 -20.10 -29.36
N LEU A 32 -0.74 -19.42 -30.14
CA LEU A 32 -1.08 -18.01 -29.92
C LEU A 32 -1.81 -17.80 -28.58
N VAL A 33 -2.75 -18.68 -28.25
CA VAL A 33 -3.47 -18.65 -26.97
C VAL A 33 -2.51 -18.92 -25.81
N LEU A 34 -1.57 -19.87 -25.96
CA LEU A 34 -0.55 -20.14 -24.96
C LEU A 34 0.39 -18.95 -24.74
N MET A 35 0.82 -18.27 -25.82
CA MET A 35 1.64 -17.06 -25.69
C MET A 35 0.88 -15.92 -24.99
N LEU A 36 -0.41 -15.77 -25.29
CA LEU A 36 -1.26 -14.77 -24.62
C LEU A 36 -1.44 -15.08 -23.13
N THR A 37 -1.70 -16.34 -22.77
CA THR A 37 -1.87 -16.73 -21.36
C THR A 37 -0.56 -16.60 -20.59
N VAL A 38 0.58 -16.99 -21.17
CA VAL A 38 1.90 -16.80 -20.56
C VAL A 38 2.23 -15.31 -20.38
N GLY A 39 1.91 -14.46 -21.36
CA GLY A 39 2.11 -13.01 -21.26
C GLY A 39 1.25 -12.36 -20.17
N VAL A 40 -0.01 -12.78 -20.03
CA VAL A 40 -0.90 -12.30 -18.95
C VAL A 40 -0.40 -12.79 -17.58
N VAL A 41 0.04 -14.04 -17.47
CA VAL A 41 0.61 -14.59 -16.22
C VAL A 41 1.93 -13.89 -15.85
N PHE A 42 2.79 -13.59 -16.82
CA PHE A 42 4.06 -12.89 -16.58
C PHE A 42 3.83 -11.43 -16.15
N THR A 43 2.86 -10.74 -16.77
CA THR A 43 2.50 -9.37 -16.38
C THR A 43 1.79 -9.31 -15.04
N THR A 44 0.91 -10.26 -14.71
CA THR A 44 0.28 -10.32 -13.37
C THR A 44 1.28 -10.73 -12.29
N LEU A 45 2.21 -11.64 -12.57
CA LEU A 45 3.32 -11.95 -11.67
C LEU A 45 4.29 -10.78 -11.51
N ALA A 46 4.50 -9.94 -12.54
CA ALA A 46 5.29 -8.72 -12.40
C ALA A 46 4.56 -7.63 -11.59
N TYR A 47 3.23 -7.55 -11.71
CA TYR A 47 2.41 -6.64 -10.89
C TYR A 47 2.28 -7.10 -9.43
N MET A 48 2.20 -8.42 -9.18
CA MET A 48 2.26 -9.02 -7.85
C MET A 48 3.68 -9.06 -7.29
N GLY A 49 4.69 -9.19 -8.17
CA GLY A 49 6.13 -9.18 -7.90
C GLY A 49 6.75 -7.78 -7.87
N GLY A 50 5.96 -6.73 -8.14
CA GLY A 50 6.25 -5.35 -7.77
C GLY A 50 6.43 -5.16 -6.27
N ALA A 51 6.15 -6.20 -5.48
CA ALA A 51 6.67 -6.39 -4.14
C ALA A 51 7.72 -7.52 -4.13
N ARG A 52 8.98 -7.13 -3.87
CA ARG A 52 10.13 -7.97 -3.43
C ARG A 52 11.09 -8.51 -4.51
N LEU A 53 11.69 -7.61 -5.30
CA LEU A 53 13.14 -7.68 -5.54
C LEU A 53 13.82 -6.64 -4.64
N GLY A 54 14.07 -7.06 -3.40
CA GLY A 54 14.82 -6.32 -2.40
C GLY A 54 15.87 -7.22 -1.75
N SER A 55 16.54 -8.07 -2.53
CA SER A 55 17.80 -8.67 -2.09
C SER A 55 18.88 -7.61 -2.20
N SER A 56 18.87 -6.66 -1.27
CA SER A 56 20.12 -6.02 -0.89
C SER A 56 20.87 -7.07 -0.07
N SER A 57 21.66 -7.88 -0.75
CA SER A 57 22.84 -8.48 -0.13
C SER A 57 23.63 -7.30 0.45
N GLY A 58 23.43 -7.05 1.75
CA GLY A 58 24.08 -5.96 2.44
C GLY A 58 25.59 -6.18 2.31
N LEU A 59 26.24 -5.30 1.55
CA LEU A 59 27.65 -5.04 1.72
C LEU A 59 27.81 -4.58 3.17
N SER A 60 28.20 -5.51 4.04
CA SER A 60 28.58 -5.21 5.41
C SER A 60 29.92 -4.48 5.36
N PHE A 61 29.88 -3.18 5.12
CA PHE A 61 31.00 -2.31 5.49
C PHE A 61 31.03 -2.32 7.01
N GLY A 62 32.14 -2.75 7.62
CA GLY A 62 32.30 -2.93 9.07
C GLY A 62 32.21 -1.65 9.93
N GLY A 63 31.47 -0.62 9.47
CA GLY A 63 31.10 0.57 10.22
C GLY A 63 29.62 0.53 10.58
N GLY A 64 29.27 1.12 11.72
CA GLY A 64 27.86 1.24 12.13
C GLY A 64 27.01 1.99 11.10
N SER A 65 25.70 1.73 11.12
CA SER A 65 24.73 2.25 10.15
C SER A 65 23.83 3.34 10.75
N VAL A 66 23.34 4.26 9.93
CA VAL A 66 22.26 5.19 10.32
C VAL A 66 20.99 4.77 9.59
N ALA A 67 19.92 4.54 10.34
CA ALA A 67 18.64 4.15 9.74
C ALA A 67 17.96 5.39 9.15
N VAL A 68 17.49 5.29 7.90
CA VAL A 68 16.72 6.35 7.24
C VAL A 68 15.28 5.93 7.16
N LEU A 69 14.38 6.70 7.78
CA LEU A 69 12.94 6.46 7.77
C LEU A 69 12.23 7.58 7.01
N ASP A 70 11.21 7.24 6.22
CA ASP A 70 10.34 8.21 5.56
C ASP A 70 8.97 8.24 6.21
N VAL A 71 8.52 9.43 6.63
CA VAL A 71 7.15 9.71 7.05
C VAL A 71 6.51 10.53 5.94
N THR A 72 5.85 9.86 5.01
CA THR A 72 5.25 10.49 3.81
C THR A 72 3.75 10.28 3.78
N GLY A 73 3.00 11.37 3.64
CA GLY A 73 1.53 11.35 3.66
C GLY A 73 0.97 11.55 5.07
N GLU A 74 -0.32 11.29 5.21
CA GLU A 74 -1.04 11.44 6.48
C GLU A 74 -0.57 10.42 7.53
N ILE A 75 -0.30 10.88 8.74
CA ILE A 75 0.06 10.03 9.89
C ILE A 75 -1.24 9.50 10.49
N GLY A 76 -1.57 8.25 10.22
CA GLY A 76 -2.80 7.64 10.71
C GLY A 76 -2.74 6.12 10.70
N ASP A 77 -3.75 5.50 11.29
CA ASP A 77 -3.88 4.05 11.30
C ASP A 77 -4.33 3.54 9.93
N VAL A 78 -3.85 2.35 9.59
CA VAL A 78 -3.70 1.80 8.24
C VAL A 78 -4.91 2.07 7.32
N SER A 79 -4.70 2.74 6.19
CA SER A 79 -5.59 2.63 5.04
C SER A 79 -4.84 1.95 3.89
N ALA A 80 -5.52 1.10 3.12
CA ALA A 80 -4.94 0.35 1.99
C ALA A 80 -4.34 1.25 0.88
N ARG A 81 -4.47 2.57 1.01
CA ARG A 81 -3.99 3.61 0.09
C ARG A 81 -3.03 4.60 0.75
N ALA A 82 -2.70 4.41 2.04
CA ALA A 82 -1.80 5.29 2.75
C ALA A 82 -0.36 5.09 2.27
N THR A 83 0.30 6.19 1.91
CA THR A 83 1.74 6.20 1.63
C THR A 83 2.59 5.94 2.89
N TYR A 84 2.00 6.17 4.07
CA TYR A 84 2.61 5.92 5.37
C TYR A 84 2.13 4.59 5.98
N ASN A 85 3.05 3.79 6.50
CA ASN A 85 2.75 2.56 7.23
C ASN A 85 3.18 2.72 8.71
N HIS A 86 2.18 2.91 9.58
CA HIS A 86 2.42 3.17 10.99
C HIS A 86 3.06 1.96 11.70
N ASN A 87 2.45 0.77 11.58
CA ASN A 87 2.95 -0.44 12.24
C ASN A 87 4.38 -0.79 11.83
N TRP A 88 4.69 -0.72 10.53
CA TRP A 88 6.05 -0.97 10.05
C TRP A 88 7.05 0.03 10.63
N THR A 89 6.69 1.32 10.71
CA THR A 89 7.54 2.36 11.30
C THR A 89 7.81 2.07 12.78
N MET A 90 6.76 1.75 13.54
CA MET A 90 6.85 1.46 14.98
C MET A 90 7.71 0.22 15.26
N HIS A 91 7.50 -0.87 14.52
CA HIS A 91 8.30 -2.09 14.61
C HIS A 91 9.76 -1.84 14.24
N THR A 92 10.01 -1.12 13.13
CA THR A 92 11.37 -0.80 12.69
C THR A 92 12.12 0.00 13.76
N ILE A 93 11.50 1.02 14.36
CA ILE A 93 12.13 1.78 15.45
C ILE A 93 12.41 0.88 16.65
N ASN A 94 11.49 -0.05 16.97
CA ASN A 94 11.70 -0.99 18.06
C ASN A 94 12.89 -1.93 17.82
N ASP A 95 13.06 -2.41 16.59
CA ASP A 95 14.17 -3.30 16.23
C ASP A 95 15.51 -2.57 16.29
N LEU A 96 15.54 -1.30 15.86
CA LEU A 96 16.72 -0.43 15.93
C LEU A 96 17.22 -0.17 17.36
N ILE A 97 16.36 -0.31 18.38
CA ILE A 97 16.77 -0.24 19.79
C ILE A 97 17.75 -1.36 20.14
N HIS A 98 17.57 -2.54 19.54
CA HIS A 98 18.33 -3.75 19.86
C HIS A 98 19.47 -4.00 18.85
N ASP A 99 19.55 -3.21 17.78
CA ASP A 99 20.61 -3.29 16.78
C ASP A 99 21.88 -2.57 17.26
N SER A 100 22.93 -3.33 17.58
CA SER A 100 24.23 -2.79 17.99
C SER A 100 24.98 -2.05 16.88
N SER A 101 24.68 -2.37 15.61
CA SER A 101 25.30 -1.75 14.44
C SER A 101 24.72 -0.36 14.16
N ASN A 102 23.45 -0.12 14.49
CA ASN A 102 22.81 1.17 14.34
C ASN A 102 23.54 2.27 15.16
N LYS A 103 23.58 3.50 14.67
CA LYS A 103 24.24 4.66 15.31
C LYS A 103 23.32 5.87 15.45
N GLY A 104 22.11 5.80 14.94
CA GLY A 104 21.14 6.89 14.96
C GLY A 104 20.01 6.67 13.95
N ILE A 105 19.06 7.60 13.95
CA ILE A 105 17.94 7.63 13.01
C ILE A 105 17.93 8.98 12.29
N ALA A 106 17.77 8.96 10.97
CA ALA A 106 17.44 10.13 10.16
C ALA A 106 16.01 9.97 9.62
N ILE A 107 15.13 10.91 9.93
CA ILE A 107 13.71 10.86 9.56
C ILE A 107 13.42 11.94 8.55
N ARG A 108 12.99 11.54 7.36
CA ARG A 108 12.56 12.45 6.29
C ARG A 108 11.04 12.61 6.38
N VAL A 109 10.57 13.84 6.56
CA VAL A 109 9.14 14.12 6.73
C VAL A 109 8.61 14.83 5.51
N ASN A 110 7.56 14.25 4.91
CA ASN A 110 6.71 14.89 3.91
C ASN A 110 5.23 14.63 4.26
N SER A 111 4.73 15.32 5.28
CA SER A 111 3.43 15.03 5.89
C SER A 111 2.64 16.30 6.23
N PRO A 112 1.32 16.34 5.93
CA PRO A 112 0.41 17.38 6.41
C PRO A 112 0.07 17.23 7.90
N GLY A 113 0.48 16.15 8.56
CA GLY A 113 0.05 15.75 9.89
C GLY A 113 -0.86 14.53 9.82
N GLY A 114 -1.78 14.41 10.78
CA GLY A 114 -2.75 13.32 10.81
C GLY A 114 -3.38 13.15 12.19
N SER A 115 -3.68 11.91 12.55
CA SER A 115 -4.28 11.57 13.84
C SER A 115 -3.36 11.97 15.00
N VAL A 116 -3.96 12.59 16.02
CA VAL A 116 -3.27 12.95 17.27
C VAL A 116 -2.70 11.71 17.94
N TYR A 117 -3.47 10.63 17.98
CA TYR A 117 -3.07 9.37 18.63
C TYR A 117 -1.82 8.77 17.98
N THR A 118 -1.83 8.56 16.66
CA THR A 118 -0.69 7.92 15.97
C THR A 118 0.54 8.83 15.90
N SER A 119 0.34 10.15 15.90
CA SER A 119 1.45 11.11 16.01
C SER A 119 2.11 11.03 17.39
N ASP A 120 1.30 10.92 18.44
CA ASP A 120 1.78 10.77 19.82
C ASP A 120 2.48 9.43 20.06
N GLU A 121 1.89 8.35 19.56
CA GLU A 121 2.48 7.02 19.63
C GLU A 121 3.86 6.95 18.94
N LEU A 122 4.00 7.56 17.76
CA LEU A 122 5.30 7.64 17.08
C LEU A 122 6.30 8.51 17.85
N TYR A 123 5.86 9.65 18.39
CA TYR A 123 6.71 10.50 19.22
C TYR A 123 7.25 9.74 20.43
N GLU A 124 6.39 9.04 21.17
CA GLU A 124 6.77 8.25 22.35
C GLU A 124 7.75 7.12 21.99
N GLN A 125 7.54 6.46 20.85
CA GLN A 125 8.44 5.40 20.38
C GLN A 125 9.84 5.94 20.01
N LEU A 126 9.91 7.13 19.43
CA LEU A 126 11.18 7.81 19.16
C LEU A 126 11.87 8.25 20.46
N MET A 127 11.12 8.77 21.42
CA MET A 127 11.65 9.11 22.75
C MET A 127 12.17 7.87 23.48
N LYS A 128 11.47 6.73 23.38
CA LYS A 128 11.93 5.43 23.89
C LYS A 128 13.24 5.00 23.24
N TYR A 129 13.36 5.12 21.91
CA TYR A 129 14.62 4.82 21.20
C TYR A 129 15.77 5.71 21.72
N LYS A 130 15.55 7.04 21.77
CA LYS A 130 16.54 8.00 22.26
C LYS A 130 16.95 7.70 23.71
N ASN A 131 15.98 7.40 24.57
CA ASN A 131 16.23 7.15 25.98
C ASN A 131 17.01 5.86 26.23
N LYS A 132 16.70 4.78 25.50
CA LYS A 132 17.36 3.48 25.66
C LYS A 132 18.75 3.43 25.01
N THR A 133 18.90 4.02 23.83
CA THR A 133 20.13 3.88 23.04
C THR A 133 21.10 5.05 23.23
N LYS A 134 20.61 6.21 23.67
CA LYS A 134 21.32 7.50 23.69
C LYS A 134 21.86 7.94 22.32
N ARG A 135 21.36 7.33 21.23
CA ARG A 135 21.76 7.65 19.86
C ARG A 135 20.92 8.81 19.31
N PRO A 136 21.50 9.64 18.43
CA PRO A 136 20.82 10.81 17.91
C PRO A 136 19.67 10.45 16.96
N ILE A 137 18.65 11.31 16.94
CA ILE A 137 17.57 11.32 15.97
C ILE A 137 17.60 12.67 15.25
N TYR A 138 17.77 12.67 13.94
CA TYR A 138 17.73 13.87 13.12
C TYR A 138 16.53 13.86 12.20
N PHE A 139 15.88 15.01 12.07
CA PHE A 139 14.76 15.21 11.16
C PHE A 139 15.18 16.06 9.97
N TYR A 140 14.67 15.72 8.80
CA TYR A 140 14.75 16.53 7.59
C TYR A 140 13.35 16.73 7.02
N PHE A 141 12.88 17.97 7.02
CA PHE A 141 11.61 18.32 6.40
C PHE A 141 11.81 18.51 4.90
N LYS A 142 11.03 17.76 4.11
CA LYS A 142 10.93 17.87 2.66
C LYS A 142 9.96 19.01 2.31
N ASP A 143 9.02 18.78 1.42
CA ASP A 143 8.10 19.83 0.94
C ASP A 143 7.11 20.26 2.03
N GLN A 144 6.64 19.32 2.86
CA GLN A 144 5.67 19.59 3.92
C GLN A 144 5.98 18.85 5.23
N ALA A 145 5.91 19.53 6.36
CA ALA A 145 6.01 18.93 7.68
C ALA A 145 5.18 19.74 8.69
N ALA A 146 3.88 19.52 8.71
CA ALA A 146 2.93 20.33 9.48
C ALA A 146 2.16 19.49 10.52
N SER A 147 1.59 20.14 11.53
CA SER A 147 0.75 19.52 12.57
C SER A 147 1.44 18.29 13.19
N GLY A 148 0.87 17.08 13.08
CA GLY A 148 1.47 15.83 13.54
C GLY A 148 2.89 15.57 13.02
N GLY A 149 3.21 16.01 11.80
CA GLY A 149 4.57 15.91 11.23
C GLY A 149 5.58 16.80 11.95
N TYR A 150 5.14 17.97 12.44
CA TYR A 150 5.95 18.83 13.31
C TYR A 150 6.04 18.27 14.73
N TYR A 151 4.93 17.70 15.23
CA TYR A 151 4.86 17.08 16.57
C TYR A 151 5.91 15.98 16.75
N ILE A 152 5.97 15.01 15.83
CA ILE A 152 6.95 13.91 15.91
C ILE A 152 8.40 14.40 15.85
N ALA A 153 8.64 15.52 15.16
CA ALA A 153 9.97 16.11 15.02
C ALA A 153 10.53 16.64 16.33
N MET A 154 9.66 16.91 17.31
CA MET A 154 10.07 17.34 18.65
C MET A 154 10.83 16.25 19.42
N ALA A 155 10.75 14.99 19.01
CA ALA A 155 11.59 13.93 19.53
C ALA A 155 13.05 14.01 19.00
N GLY A 156 13.31 14.79 17.96
CA GLY A 156 14.61 14.95 17.32
C GLY A 156 15.62 15.77 18.13
N ASP A 157 16.91 15.50 17.95
CA ASP A 157 18.00 16.36 18.46
C ASP A 157 18.26 17.56 17.57
N LYS A 158 18.03 17.39 16.25
CA LYS A 158 18.15 18.46 15.26
C LYS A 158 17.08 18.29 14.20
N ILE A 159 16.53 19.42 13.76
CA ILE A 159 15.56 19.51 12.69
C ILE A 159 16.17 20.39 11.60
N TYR A 160 16.31 19.82 10.41
CA TYR A 160 16.68 20.53 9.20
C TYR A 160 15.43 20.67 8.33
N ALA A 161 15.31 21.79 7.64
CA ALA A 161 14.20 22.02 6.72
C ALA A 161 14.73 22.60 5.41
N ASN A 162 14.08 22.25 4.29
CA ASN A 162 14.27 22.98 3.05
C ASN A 162 13.78 24.44 3.27
N ARG A 163 14.43 25.40 2.60
CA ARG A 163 14.02 26.81 2.61
C ARG A 163 12.53 26.99 2.26
N ASN A 164 12.00 26.13 1.41
CA ASN A 164 10.62 26.18 0.93
C ASN A 164 9.68 25.17 1.63
N THR A 165 10.11 24.53 2.72
CA THR A 165 9.27 23.61 3.47
C THR A 165 8.05 24.34 4.03
N TRP A 166 6.85 23.81 3.76
CA TRP A 166 5.65 24.19 4.48
C TRP A 166 5.60 23.47 5.83
N THR A 167 5.80 24.21 6.92
CA THR A 167 5.76 23.67 8.28
C THR A 167 4.87 24.50 9.23
N GLY A 168 4.83 24.14 10.50
CA GLY A 168 3.94 24.75 11.50
C GLY A 168 2.59 24.04 11.56
N SER A 169 1.48 24.79 11.51
CA SER A 169 0.13 24.28 11.77
C SER A 169 0.00 23.60 13.14
N ILE A 170 0.59 24.23 14.17
CA ILE A 170 0.55 23.74 15.55
C ILE A 170 -0.83 24.02 16.12
N GLY A 171 -1.63 22.97 16.27
CA GLY A 171 -2.99 23.05 16.81
C GLY A 171 -3.78 21.79 16.49
N VAL A 172 -4.86 21.57 17.24
CA VAL A 172 -5.75 20.43 17.06
C VAL A 172 -7.09 20.92 16.53
N LYS A 173 -7.62 20.23 15.54
CA LYS A 173 -8.97 20.47 15.01
C LYS A 173 -9.80 19.20 15.22
N THR A 174 -10.93 19.35 15.89
CA THR A 174 -12.04 18.41 15.70
C THR A 174 -12.59 18.67 14.30
N GLY A 175 -12.88 17.62 13.53
CA GLY A 175 -13.36 17.73 12.16
C GLY A 175 -14.57 18.68 12.03
N THR A 176 -14.79 19.20 10.83
CA THR A 176 -15.89 20.15 10.59
C THR A 176 -17.23 19.48 10.87
N ILE A 177 -17.97 19.99 11.86
CA ILE A 177 -19.34 19.60 12.15
C ILE A 177 -20.26 20.54 11.36
N TYR A 178 -21.14 19.98 10.55
CA TYR A 178 -22.14 20.74 9.80
C TYR A 178 -23.46 20.74 10.57
N ASP A 179 -24.19 21.85 10.55
CA ASP A 179 -25.55 21.94 11.11
C ASP A 179 -26.54 22.08 9.96
N ILE A 180 -27.30 21.02 9.68
CA ILE A 180 -28.25 20.99 8.56
C ILE A 180 -29.71 21.04 9.03
N ARG A 181 -29.95 21.27 10.33
CA ARG A 181 -31.30 21.27 10.91
C ARG A 181 -32.24 22.24 10.20
N GLY A 182 -31.77 23.46 9.92
CA GLY A 182 -32.56 24.46 9.20
C GLY A 182 -32.91 24.07 7.76
N LEU A 183 -32.10 23.22 7.11
CA LEU A 183 -32.42 22.67 5.80
C LEU A 183 -33.47 21.57 5.91
N LEU A 184 -33.31 20.65 6.86
CA LEU A 184 -34.26 19.55 7.09
C LEU A 184 -35.65 20.07 7.49
N ASP A 185 -35.71 21.10 8.33
CA ASP A 185 -36.96 21.75 8.72
C ASP A 185 -37.71 22.34 7.52
N LYS A 186 -37.00 22.96 6.57
CA LYS A 186 -37.60 23.48 5.32
C LYS A 186 -38.11 22.37 4.41
N LEU A 187 -37.51 21.19 4.46
CA LEU A 187 -37.94 20.01 3.72
C LEU A 187 -39.04 19.21 4.47
N GLY A 188 -39.45 19.66 5.66
CA GLY A 188 -40.44 18.96 6.49
C GLY A 188 -39.91 17.69 7.15
N ILE A 189 -38.60 17.48 7.19
CA ILE A 189 -37.96 16.29 7.77
C ILE A 189 -37.64 16.56 9.24
N LYS A 190 -38.13 15.70 10.13
CA LYS A 190 -37.86 15.77 11.58
C LYS A 190 -36.97 14.62 12.02
N THR A 191 -35.85 14.97 12.66
CA THR A 191 -34.89 14.00 13.23
C THR A 191 -35.04 13.99 14.75
N ASN A 192 -35.52 12.88 15.31
CA ASN A 192 -35.64 12.70 16.76
C ASN A 192 -34.60 11.70 17.25
N ALA A 193 -33.57 12.18 17.95
CA ALA A 193 -32.55 11.31 18.56
C ALA A 193 -32.88 11.04 20.03
N ILE A 194 -33.21 9.79 20.36
CA ILE A 194 -33.36 9.35 21.76
C ILE A 194 -31.99 8.90 22.24
N THR A 195 -31.45 9.59 23.24
CA THR A 195 -30.14 9.26 23.81
C THR A 195 -30.24 9.06 25.31
N SER A 196 -29.39 8.19 25.84
CA SER A 196 -29.32 7.92 27.28
C SER A 196 -28.61 9.04 28.07
N GLY A 197 -28.11 10.08 27.41
CA GLY A 197 -27.34 11.15 28.07
C GLY A 197 -27.07 12.34 27.16
N ARG A 198 -26.93 13.52 27.78
CA ARG A 198 -26.90 14.83 27.10
C ARG A 198 -25.86 14.96 25.98
N ASN A 199 -24.69 14.35 26.13
CA ASN A 199 -23.58 14.52 25.18
C ASN A 199 -23.44 13.37 24.17
N LYS A 200 -24.35 12.38 24.20
CA LYS A 200 -24.22 11.17 23.36
C LYS A 200 -24.45 11.42 21.87
N ALA A 201 -25.15 12.49 21.52
CA ALA A 201 -25.38 12.94 20.14
C ALA A 201 -24.64 14.24 19.79
N MET A 202 -23.63 14.61 20.58
CA MET A 202 -22.80 15.76 20.27
C MET A 202 -22.08 15.54 18.93
N GLY A 203 -22.18 16.50 18.01
CA GLY A 203 -21.65 16.36 16.65
C GLY A 203 -22.61 15.75 15.63
N SER A 204 -23.87 15.47 16.01
CA SER A 204 -24.92 15.10 15.05
C SER A 204 -25.29 16.28 14.15
N THR A 205 -25.38 16.00 12.85
CA THR A 205 -25.85 16.88 11.76
C THR A 205 -27.35 17.10 11.77
#